data_AF-A0A5J4RMZ4-F1
#
_entry.id   AF-A0A5J4RMZ4-F1
#
_cell.length_a   1.000
_cell.length_b   1.000
_cell.length_c   1.000
_cell.angle_alpha   90.00
_cell.angle_beta   90.00
_cell.angle_gamma   90.00
#
_symmetry.space_group_name_H-M   'P 1'
#
loop_
_entity.id
_entity.type
_entity.pdbx_description
1 polymer ?
#
loop_
_entity_poly.entity_id
_entity_poly.type
_entity_poly.pdbx_seq_one_letter_code
_entity_poly.pdbx_strand_id
1 'polypeptide(L)'
;MSIRNEIKKVSLNGIKLEVTYKEHDVEENYINEITKKCAPIVHNDLRTAFLALRPFLITISEQTEAGLFNVSNIDEKPTDDMEKHVTKYVITGYSLGGSEESAGVTLIGQKILKSGQVLNLIAPFTKYEQNDSAEAYPYAAQLCEAVERCNEEVKLYLFEGKYRIIQKQLDFEEHPDVTDVTETSELEKVLIESIPKKKRGRKRQEIAIEVAYA
;
A
#
# COMPACT_ATOMS: atom_id res chain seq x y z
N MET A 1 8.21 -28.47 -3.18
CA MET A 1 8.07 -27.01 -2.94
C MET A 1 6.96 -26.72 -1.94
N SER A 2 7.21 -27.06 -0.68
CA SER A 2 6.37 -26.64 0.45
C SER A 2 6.95 -25.38 1.06
N ILE A 3 6.99 -24.30 0.28
CA ILE A 3 7.46 -23.00 0.75
C ILE A 3 6.31 -22.33 1.49
N ARG A 4 6.51 -21.98 2.77
CA ARG A 4 5.52 -21.24 3.58
C ARG A 4 6.01 -19.80 3.76
N ASN A 5 5.19 -18.85 3.29
CA ASN A 5 5.46 -17.42 3.42
C ASN A 5 4.66 -16.82 4.56
N GLU A 6 5.35 -16.31 5.58
CA GLU A 6 4.76 -15.66 6.74
C GLU A 6 5.06 -14.15 6.70
N ILE A 7 4.04 -13.32 6.53
CA ILE A 7 4.21 -11.85 6.55
C ILE A 7 4.60 -11.42 7.97
N LYS A 8 5.62 -10.57 8.10
CA LYS A 8 6.04 -9.98 9.38
C LYS A 8 5.75 -8.49 9.45
N LYS A 9 5.98 -7.76 8.36
CA LYS A 9 5.79 -6.33 8.33
C LYS A 9 5.31 -5.88 6.97
N VAL A 10 4.37 -4.95 6.96
CA VAL A 10 3.87 -4.30 5.75
C VAL A 10 3.98 -2.80 5.95
N SER A 11 4.52 -2.12 4.95
CA SER A 11 4.59 -0.66 4.91
C SER A 11 4.05 -0.15 3.58
N LEU A 12 3.17 0.83 3.67
CA LEU A 12 2.56 1.53 2.55
C LEU A 12 3.14 2.94 2.46
N ASN A 13 3.96 3.16 1.44
CA ASN A 13 4.54 4.46 1.12
C ASN A 13 3.69 5.15 0.06
N GLY A 14 2.54 5.67 0.50
CA GLY A 14 1.52 6.27 -0.37
C GLY A 14 0.83 5.23 -1.25
N ILE A 15 1.42 4.93 -2.42
CA ILE A 15 0.85 4.01 -3.42
C ILE A 15 1.70 2.77 -3.67
N LYS A 16 2.86 2.67 -3.01
CA LYS A 16 3.83 1.59 -3.17
C LYS A 16 3.88 0.75 -1.90
N LEU A 17 3.97 -0.56 -2.09
CA LEU A 17 4.02 -1.53 -1.01
C LEU A 17 5.46 -1.98 -0.75
N GLU A 18 5.84 -2.03 0.52
CA GLU A 18 7.06 -2.67 1.00
C GLU A 18 6.65 -3.75 2.00
N VAL A 19 7.03 -5.00 1.74
CA VAL A 19 6.65 -6.14 2.58
C VAL A 19 7.90 -6.86 3.03
N THR A 20 7.96 -7.19 4.32
CA THR A 20 8.93 -8.10 4.90
C THR A 20 8.20 -9.38 5.32
N TYR A 21 8.64 -10.52 4.78
CA TYR A 21 8.09 -11.83 5.10
C TYR A 21 9.21 -12.83 5.34
N LYS A 22 8.90 -13.88 6.12
CA LYS A 22 9.77 -15.03 6.32
C LYS A 22 9.36 -16.14 5.37
N GLU A 23 10.32 -16.63 4.61
CA GLU A 23 10.17 -17.78 3.73
C GLU A 23 10.75 -19.00 4.45
N HIS A 24 9.87 -19.96 4.76
CA HIS A 24 10.24 -21.23 5.38
C HIS A 24 10.26 -22.31 4.30
N ASP A 25 11.44 -22.85 4.04
CA ASP A 25 11.59 -24.02 3.19
C ASP A 25 11.63 -25.27 4.07
N VAL A 26 10.60 -26.11 3.94
CA VAL A 26 10.48 -27.36 4.72
C VAL A 26 11.48 -28.41 4.25
N GLU A 27 11.94 -28.35 3.00
CA GLU A 27 12.82 -29.36 2.41
C GLU A 27 14.29 -29.08 2.74
N GLU A 28 14.69 -27.82 2.78
CA GLU A 28 16.08 -27.40 3.05
C GLU A 28 16.30 -26.81 4.46
N ASN A 29 15.25 -26.72 5.28
CA ASN A 29 15.28 -26.29 6.69
C ASN A 29 15.98 -24.94 6.93
N TYR A 30 15.82 -23.99 6.01
CA TYR A 30 16.27 -22.61 6.19
C TYR A 30 15.08 -21.66 6.34
N ILE A 31 15.33 -20.54 7.03
CA ILE A 31 14.37 -19.45 7.23
C ILE A 31 15.01 -18.18 6.69
N ASN A 32 14.51 -17.70 5.56
CA ASN A 32 14.98 -16.45 4.96
C ASN A 32 14.04 -15.30 5.32
N GLU A 33 14.60 -14.18 5.75
CA GLU A 33 13.84 -12.94 5.90
C GLU A 33 14.01 -12.09 4.63
N ILE A 34 12.93 -11.94 3.87
CA ILE A 34 12.93 -11.26 2.59
C ILE A 34 12.18 -9.94 2.74
N THR A 35 12.85 -8.84 2.38
CA THR A 35 12.21 -7.52 2.26
C THR A 35 12.08 -7.16 0.79
N LYS A 36 10.83 -7.05 0.31
CA LYS A 36 10.49 -6.77 -1.09
C LYS A 36 9.89 -5.38 -1.21
N LYS A 37 10.60 -4.49 -1.91
CA LYS A 37 10.10 -3.18 -2.33
C LYS A 37 9.40 -3.30 -3.66
N CYS A 38 8.10 -3.10 -3.68
CA CYS A 38 7.29 -3.37 -4.85
C CYS A 38 7.09 -2.09 -5.67
N ALA A 39 7.37 -2.17 -6.96
CA ALA A 39 7.20 -1.07 -7.91
C ALA A 39 5.74 -0.87 -8.39
N PRO A 40 4.93 -1.93 -8.63
CA PRO A 40 3.55 -1.78 -9.08
C PRO A 40 2.67 -1.05 -8.06
N ILE A 41 1.69 -0.29 -8.56
CA ILE A 41 0.75 0.44 -7.71
C ILE A 41 -0.23 -0.54 -7.04
N VAL A 42 -0.47 -0.35 -5.75
CA VAL A 42 -1.43 -1.17 -4.99
C VAL A 42 -2.85 -1.06 -5.56
N HIS A 43 -3.60 -2.16 -5.52
CA HIS A 43 -5.01 -2.18 -5.88
C HIS A 43 -5.86 -1.37 -4.88
N ASN A 44 -7.08 -0.99 -5.28
CA ASN A 44 -7.97 -0.22 -4.41
C ASN A 44 -8.39 -1.02 -3.17
N ASP A 45 -8.59 -2.33 -3.31
CA ASP A 45 -9.01 -3.20 -2.20
C ASP A 45 -7.99 -3.19 -1.05
N LEU A 46 -6.70 -3.27 -1.36
CA LEU A 46 -5.64 -3.17 -0.35
C LEU A 46 -5.66 -1.80 0.34
N ARG A 47 -5.97 -0.72 -0.39
CA ARG A 47 -6.13 0.61 0.24
C ARG A 47 -7.32 0.60 1.20
N THR A 48 -8.47 0.08 0.77
CA THR A 48 -9.67 -0.02 1.60
C THR A 48 -9.41 -0.86 2.85
N ALA A 49 -8.66 -1.97 2.74
CA ALA A 49 -8.26 -2.78 3.88
C ALA A 49 -7.39 -1.98 4.87
N PHE A 50 -6.42 -1.20 4.37
CA PHE A 50 -5.63 -0.30 5.22
C PHE A 50 -6.48 0.81 5.87
N LEU A 51 -7.53 1.30 5.20
CA LEU A 51 -8.45 2.27 5.81
C LEU A 51 -9.26 1.65 6.96
N ALA A 52 -9.61 0.37 6.86
CA ALA A 52 -10.30 -0.34 7.93
C ALA A 52 -9.44 -0.48 9.21
N LEU A 53 -8.11 -0.37 9.12
CA LEU A 53 -7.22 -0.36 10.30
C LEU A 53 -7.20 1.00 11.03
N ARG A 54 -7.75 2.05 10.44
CA ARG A 54 -7.70 3.41 10.97
C ARG A 54 -8.39 3.57 12.33
N PRO A 55 -9.62 3.06 12.57
CA PRO A 55 -10.28 3.11 13.88
C PRO A 55 -9.43 2.49 15.00
N PHE A 56 -8.78 1.36 14.69
CA PHE A 56 -7.93 0.67 15.63
C PHE A 56 -6.68 1.47 16.00
N LEU A 57 -6.02 2.12 15.03
CA LEU A 57 -4.89 3.01 15.35
C LEU A 57 -5.32 4.12 16.32
N ILE A 58 -6.47 4.75 16.06
CA ILE A 58 -6.98 5.86 16.87
C ILE A 58 -7.29 5.41 18.30
N THR A 59 -7.96 4.27 18.44
CA THR A 59 -8.37 3.73 19.75
C THR A 59 -7.20 3.18 20.56
N ILE A 60 -6.29 2.41 19.94
CA ILE A 60 -5.11 1.83 20.61
C ILE A 60 -4.12 2.93 21.03
N SER A 61 -4.01 4.00 20.25
CA SER A 61 -3.14 5.15 20.60
C SER A 61 -3.85 6.24 21.42
N GLU A 62 -5.00 5.91 22.02
CA GLU A 62 -5.78 6.76 22.93
C GLU A 62 -5.97 8.21 22.43
N GLN A 63 -6.25 8.34 21.14
CA GLN A 63 -6.40 9.65 20.53
C GLN A 63 -7.72 10.31 20.95
N THR A 64 -7.80 11.64 20.80
CA THR A 64 -9.01 12.41 21.13
C THR A 64 -10.27 11.91 20.43
N GLU A 65 -10.12 11.34 19.24
CA GLU A 65 -11.19 10.80 18.40
C GLU A 65 -11.56 9.34 18.76
N ALA A 66 -10.87 8.70 19.70
CA ALA A 66 -11.12 7.30 20.10
C ALA A 66 -12.54 7.10 20.64
N GLY A 67 -13.10 8.10 21.33
CA GLY A 67 -14.47 8.06 21.86
C GLY A 67 -15.57 8.03 20.80
N LEU A 68 -15.24 8.19 19.51
CA LEU A 68 -16.19 8.02 18.41
C LEU A 68 -16.46 6.55 18.09
N PHE A 69 -15.62 5.63 18.58
CA PHE A 69 -15.68 4.22 18.26
C PHE A 69 -16.17 3.36 19.42
N ASN A 70 -16.96 2.34 19.09
CA ASN A 70 -17.53 1.36 19.99
C ASN A 70 -17.51 -0.04 19.34
N VAL A 71 -17.91 -1.07 20.09
CA VAL A 71 -17.85 -2.47 19.64
C VAL A 71 -18.67 -2.70 18.35
N SER A 72 -19.71 -1.90 18.12
CA SER A 72 -20.63 -2.07 17.00
C SER A 72 -20.22 -1.31 15.74
N ASN A 73 -19.27 -0.36 15.82
CA ASN A 73 -18.92 0.50 14.68
C ASN A 73 -17.42 0.52 14.33
N ILE A 74 -16.58 -0.19 15.10
CA ILE A 74 -15.12 -0.17 14.95
C ILE A 74 -14.67 -0.74 13.60
N ASP A 75 -15.43 -1.69 13.07
CA ASP A 75 -15.23 -2.44 11.83
C ASP A 75 -16.14 -1.94 10.68
N GLU A 76 -17.11 -1.08 10.99
CA GLU A 76 -17.99 -0.48 10.00
C GLU A 76 -17.34 0.71 9.29
N LYS A 77 -17.87 1.05 8.11
CA LYS A 77 -17.45 2.26 7.41
C LYS A 77 -17.85 3.49 8.24
N PRO A 78 -16.93 4.43 8.52
CA PRO A 78 -17.27 5.64 9.26
C PRO A 78 -18.37 6.44 8.57
N THR A 79 -19.33 6.94 9.35
CA THR A 79 -20.32 7.92 8.89
C THR A 79 -19.63 9.20 8.40
N ASP A 80 -20.25 9.92 7.47
CA ASP A 80 -19.69 11.16 6.89
C ASP A 80 -19.22 12.19 7.94
N ASP A 81 -19.89 12.26 9.09
CA ASP A 81 -19.47 13.14 10.18
C ASP A 81 -18.22 12.65 10.91
N MET A 82 -18.08 11.34 11.13
CA MET A 82 -16.86 10.75 11.70
C MET A 82 -15.69 10.88 10.73
N GLU A 83 -15.93 10.71 9.43
CA GLU A 83 -14.90 10.75 8.38
C GLU A 83 -14.12 12.07 8.39
N LYS A 84 -14.78 13.20 8.67
CA LYS A 84 -14.13 14.52 8.81
C LYS A 84 -13.06 14.57 9.90
N HIS A 85 -13.22 13.75 10.95
CA HIS A 85 -12.29 13.67 12.07
C HIS A 85 -11.20 12.63 11.82
N VAL A 86 -11.58 11.49 11.23
CA VAL A 86 -10.67 10.35 11.06
C VAL A 86 -9.80 10.46 9.81
N THR A 87 -10.20 11.20 8.76
CA THR A 87 -9.42 11.40 7.52
C THR A 87 -8.00 11.95 7.75
N LYS A 88 -7.77 12.63 8.87
CA LYS A 88 -6.45 13.12 9.27
C LYS A 88 -5.47 12.01 9.60
N TYR A 89 -5.96 10.80 9.86
CA TYR A 89 -5.19 9.62 10.18
C TYR A 89 -4.95 8.77 8.93
N VAL A 90 -3.68 8.52 8.65
CA VAL A 90 -3.22 7.71 7.54
C VAL A 90 -2.45 6.53 8.09
N ILE A 91 -2.90 5.31 7.79
CA ILE A 91 -2.14 4.09 8.11
C ILE A 91 -1.01 3.95 7.10
N THR A 92 0.21 3.82 7.60
CA THR A 92 1.43 3.66 6.78
C THR A 92 2.03 2.28 6.91
N GLY A 93 1.54 1.44 7.81
CA GLY A 93 1.99 0.06 7.93
C GLY A 93 1.49 -0.63 9.18
N TYR A 94 1.85 -1.90 9.28
CA TYR A 94 1.70 -2.69 10.50
C TYR A 94 2.81 -3.73 10.59
N SER A 95 3.12 -4.16 11.81
CA SER A 95 4.06 -5.23 12.10
C SER A 95 3.37 -6.29 12.93
N LEU A 96 3.45 -7.52 12.49
CA LEU A 96 2.97 -8.70 13.20
C LEU A 96 4.07 -9.17 14.15
N GLY A 97 3.68 -9.53 15.36
CA GLY A 97 4.59 -9.99 16.40
C GLY A 97 3.97 -11.08 17.25
N GLY A 98 4.81 -11.75 18.03
CA GLY A 98 4.41 -12.88 18.87
C GLY A 98 4.23 -14.18 18.11
N SER A 99 3.89 -15.23 18.86
CA SER A 99 3.64 -16.59 18.39
C SER A 99 2.42 -17.13 19.10
N GLU A 100 1.52 -17.79 18.38
CA GLU A 100 0.34 -18.49 18.91
C GLU A 100 -0.41 -17.62 19.95
N GLU A 101 -0.36 -17.96 21.24
CA GLU A 101 -1.06 -17.27 22.34
C GLU A 101 -0.58 -15.83 22.58
N SER A 102 0.61 -15.46 22.09
CA SER A 102 1.13 -14.10 22.17
C SER A 102 1.06 -13.33 20.85
N ALA A 103 0.34 -13.86 19.86
CA ALA A 103 0.15 -13.19 18.58
C ALA A 103 -0.50 -11.81 18.76
N GLY A 104 0.02 -10.83 18.02
CA GLY A 104 -0.47 -9.48 18.06
C GLY A 104 0.11 -8.61 16.95
N VAL A 105 -0.24 -7.34 17.00
CA VAL A 105 0.12 -6.35 15.97
C VAL A 105 0.54 -5.03 16.58
N THR A 106 1.45 -4.37 15.89
CA THR A 106 1.82 -2.97 16.08
C THR A 106 1.40 -2.20 14.84
N LEU A 107 0.44 -1.29 14.98
CA LEU A 107 -0.01 -0.42 13.90
C LEU A 107 0.90 0.80 13.78
N ILE A 108 1.17 1.21 12.55
CA ILE A 108 2.02 2.36 12.23
C ILE A 108 1.22 3.29 11.32
N GLY A 109 1.16 4.56 11.69
CA GLY A 109 0.44 5.57 10.93
C GLY A 109 0.92 6.98 11.21
N GLN A 110 0.15 7.94 10.72
CA GLN A 110 0.44 9.35 10.79
C GLN A 110 -0.85 10.13 11.01
N LYS A 111 -0.79 11.18 11.84
CA LYS A 111 -1.86 12.17 11.99
C LYS A 111 -1.42 13.50 11.39
N ILE A 112 -2.23 14.06 10.50
CA ILE A 112 -2.04 15.42 9.99
C ILE A 112 -2.68 16.39 11.00
N LEU A 113 -1.85 17.22 11.63
CA LEU A 113 -2.29 18.21 12.62
C LEU A 113 -2.94 19.42 11.94
N LYS A 114 -3.69 20.21 12.71
CA LYS A 114 -4.29 21.47 12.23
C LYS A 114 -3.26 22.48 11.72
N SER A 115 -2.02 22.39 12.20
CA SER A 115 -0.87 23.18 11.74
C SER A 115 -0.32 22.76 10.38
N GLY A 116 -0.81 21.65 9.80
CA GLY A 116 -0.26 21.02 8.59
C GLY A 116 0.98 20.15 8.86
N GLN A 117 1.48 20.10 10.10
CA GLN A 117 2.57 19.21 10.48
C GLN A 117 2.09 17.75 10.57
N VAL A 118 2.98 16.82 10.26
CA VAL A 118 2.72 15.38 10.33
C VAL A 118 3.26 14.84 11.65
N LEU A 119 2.38 14.23 12.44
CA LEU A 119 2.73 13.49 13.64
C LEU A 119 2.80 11.99 13.30
N ASN A 120 3.97 11.38 13.44
CA ASN A 120 4.10 9.93 13.28
C ASN A 120 3.55 9.23 14.53
N LEU A 121 2.67 8.26 14.32
CA LEU A 121 2.05 7.45 15.37
C LEU A 121 2.49 6.01 15.22
N ILE A 122 2.99 5.44 16.32
CA ILE A 122 3.27 4.01 16.43
C ILE A 122 2.43 3.55 17.62
N ALA A 123 1.43 2.71 17.35
CA ALA A 123 0.61 2.15 18.41
C ALA A 123 1.43 1.19 19.28
N PRO A 124 1.14 1.07 20.58
CA PRO A 124 1.66 -0.03 21.37
C PRO A 124 1.32 -1.39 20.75
N PHE A 125 2.12 -2.40 21.07
CA PHE A 125 1.84 -3.77 20.64
C PHE A 125 0.57 -4.28 21.30
N THR A 126 -0.41 -4.67 20.50
CA THR A 126 -1.72 -5.16 20.95
C THR A 126 -1.85 -6.63 20.60
N LYS A 127 -2.07 -7.46 21.62
CA LYS A 127 -2.33 -8.89 21.44
C LYS A 127 -3.76 -9.12 20.95
N TYR A 128 -3.95 -10.16 20.16
CA TYR A 128 -5.28 -10.58 19.70
C TYR A 128 -6.05 -11.36 20.77
N GLU A 129 -5.33 -12.08 21.64
CA GLU A 129 -5.97 -12.82 22.72
C GLU A 129 -6.55 -11.88 23.77
N GLN A 130 -7.85 -12.07 24.00
CA GLN A 130 -8.59 -11.44 25.06
C GLN A 130 -8.41 -12.29 26.31
N ASN A 131 -7.26 -12.12 26.97
CA ASN A 131 -7.10 -12.64 28.32
C ASN A 131 -8.10 -11.93 29.24
N ASP A 132 -8.69 -12.61 30.22
CA ASP A 132 -9.63 -12.03 31.22
C ASP A 132 -9.02 -10.91 32.10
N SER A 133 -7.86 -10.38 31.72
CA SER A 133 -7.25 -9.20 32.31
C SER A 133 -7.99 -7.94 31.87
N ALA A 134 -8.22 -7.04 32.82
CA ALA A 134 -8.85 -5.73 32.58
C ALA A 134 -8.07 -4.84 31.58
N GLU A 135 -6.83 -5.21 31.25
CA GLU A 135 -5.95 -4.52 30.30
C GLU A 135 -6.09 -5.02 28.86
N ALA A 136 -6.92 -6.04 28.60
CA ALA A 136 -7.12 -6.56 27.26
C ALA A 136 -7.82 -5.52 26.36
N TYR A 137 -7.35 -5.39 25.12
CA TYR A 137 -7.93 -4.48 24.16
C TYR A 137 -9.36 -4.93 23.79
N PRO A 138 -10.40 -4.09 23.99
CA PRO A 138 -11.79 -4.52 23.82
C PRO A 138 -12.15 -4.98 22.41
N TYR A 139 -11.44 -4.48 21.40
CA TYR A 139 -11.71 -4.74 19.97
C TYR A 139 -10.68 -5.68 19.35
N ALA A 140 -10.04 -6.55 20.15
CA ALA A 140 -8.95 -7.41 19.71
C ALA A 140 -9.36 -8.40 18.61
N ALA A 141 -10.57 -8.95 18.68
CA ALA A 141 -11.10 -9.86 17.65
C ALA A 141 -11.29 -9.16 16.30
N GLN A 142 -11.93 -7.98 16.31
CA GLN A 142 -12.15 -7.18 15.10
C GLN A 142 -10.82 -6.68 14.51
N LEU A 143 -9.85 -6.35 15.36
CA LEU A 143 -8.50 -6.00 14.93
C LEU A 143 -7.82 -7.18 14.22
N CYS A 144 -7.92 -8.38 14.78
CA CYS A 144 -7.37 -9.59 14.17
C CYS A 144 -7.93 -9.79 12.76
N GLU A 145 -9.25 -9.76 12.62
CA GLU A 145 -9.91 -9.92 11.32
C GLU A 145 -9.52 -8.83 10.31
N ALA A 146 -9.45 -7.57 10.75
CA ALA A 146 -9.06 -6.46 9.88
C ALA A 146 -7.60 -6.59 9.38
N VAL A 147 -6.70 -7.09 10.24
CA VAL A 147 -5.31 -7.33 9.88
C VAL A 147 -5.17 -8.57 8.99
N GLU A 148 -5.93 -9.63 9.23
CA GLU A 148 -5.98 -10.81 8.36
C GLU A 148 -6.44 -10.45 6.96
N ARG A 149 -7.50 -9.64 6.83
CA ARG A 149 -7.96 -9.10 5.54
C ARG A 149 -6.86 -8.31 4.82
N CYS A 150 -6.06 -7.53 5.54
CA CYS A 150 -4.90 -6.86 4.95
C CYS A 150 -3.84 -7.86 4.48
N ASN A 151 -3.55 -8.90 5.27
CA ASN A 151 -2.57 -9.91 4.92
C ASN A 151 -2.98 -10.71 3.68
N GLU A 152 -4.26 -11.04 3.54
CA GLU A 152 -4.79 -11.70 2.34
C GLU A 152 -4.58 -10.84 1.09
N GLU A 153 -4.97 -9.56 1.12
CA GLU A 153 -4.76 -8.65 0.00
C GLU A 153 -3.26 -8.45 -0.34
N VAL A 154 -2.38 -8.46 0.68
CA VAL A 154 -0.93 -8.43 0.45
C VAL A 154 -0.44 -9.72 -0.22
N LYS A 155 -0.94 -10.89 0.15
CA LYS A 155 -0.62 -12.16 -0.52
C LYS A 155 -1.10 -12.15 -1.98
N LEU A 156 -2.32 -11.69 -2.24
CA LEU A 156 -2.84 -11.53 -3.61
C LEU A 156 -1.97 -10.58 -4.44
N TYR A 157 -1.52 -9.48 -3.85
CA TYR A 157 -0.62 -8.53 -4.51
C TYR A 157 0.75 -9.17 -4.82
N LEU A 158 1.34 -9.92 -3.88
CA LEU A 158 2.69 -10.48 -3.99
C LEU A 158 2.79 -11.70 -4.89
N PHE A 159 1.81 -12.61 -4.82
CA PHE A 159 1.88 -13.94 -5.42
C PHE A 159 0.91 -14.12 -6.59
N GLU A 160 -0.24 -13.44 -6.56
CA GLU A 160 -1.27 -13.58 -7.60
C GLU A 160 -1.30 -12.40 -8.59
N GLY A 161 -0.50 -11.37 -8.34
CA GLY A 161 -0.36 -10.23 -9.25
C GLY A 161 -1.53 -9.25 -9.22
N LYS A 162 -2.30 -9.19 -8.12
CA LYS A 162 -3.40 -8.24 -7.91
C LYS A 162 -2.87 -6.81 -7.66
N TYR A 163 -2.35 -6.16 -8.69
CA TYR A 163 -1.90 -4.77 -8.67
C TYR A 163 -2.59 -3.95 -9.76
N ARG A 164 -2.64 -2.63 -9.58
CA ARG A 164 -3.29 -1.74 -10.54
C ARG A 164 -2.47 -1.72 -11.83
N ILE A 165 -3.07 -2.15 -12.94
CA ILE A 165 -2.47 -2.07 -14.26
C ILE A 165 -2.52 -0.61 -14.70
N ILE A 166 -1.36 0.01 -14.91
CA ILE A 166 -1.28 1.33 -15.56
C ILE A 166 -1.35 1.06 -17.06
N GLN A 167 -2.44 1.46 -17.70
CA GLN A 167 -2.51 1.44 -19.15
C GLN A 167 -1.47 2.45 -19.67
N LYS A 168 -0.38 1.94 -20.25
CA LYS A 168 0.52 2.77 -21.04
C LYS A 168 -0.25 3.17 -22.29
N GLN A 169 -0.20 4.45 -22.67
CA GLN A 169 -0.70 4.89 -23.96
C GLN A 169 0.05 4.09 -25.03
N LEU A 170 -0.71 3.45 -25.92
CA LEU A 170 -0.18 2.86 -27.14
C LEU A 170 0.02 4.03 -28.11
N ASP A 171 1.26 4.38 -28.38
CA ASP A 171 1.60 5.27 -29.49
C ASP A 171 1.34 4.47 -30.77
N PHE A 172 0.13 4.57 -31.31
CA PHE A 172 -0.15 4.09 -32.65
C PHE A 172 0.58 5.04 -33.61
N GLU A 173 1.70 4.59 -34.16
CA GLU A 173 2.29 5.25 -35.33
C GLU A 173 1.21 5.28 -36.42
N GLU A 174 0.78 6.48 -36.81
CA GLU A 174 -0.05 6.70 -38.00
C GLU A 174 0.69 6.12 -39.19
N HIS A 175 0.28 4.91 -39.61
CA HIS A 175 0.67 4.41 -40.91
C HIS A 175 0.06 5.36 -41.95
N PRO A 176 0.88 6.00 -42.81
CA PRO A 176 0.35 6.81 -43.88
C PRO A 176 -0.52 5.92 -44.76
N ASP A 177 -1.75 6.39 -45.04
CA ASP A 177 -2.74 5.72 -45.86
C ASP A 177 -2.09 5.15 -47.13
N VAL A 178 -2.18 3.83 -47.27
CA VAL A 178 -1.83 3.14 -48.50
C VAL A 178 -3.01 3.34 -49.47
N THR A 179 -2.84 4.23 -50.45
CA THR A 179 -3.39 4.29 -51.82
C THR A 179 -3.27 5.75 -52.30
N ASP A 180 -2.59 6.10 -53.38
CA ASP A 180 -2.74 5.56 -54.73
C ASP A 180 -1.45 5.74 -55.54
N VAL A 181 -1.28 4.85 -56.51
CA VAL A 181 -0.07 4.62 -57.32
C VAL A 181 0.05 5.70 -58.38
N THR A 182 1.17 6.45 -58.41
CA THR A 182 1.73 6.94 -59.68
C THR A 182 3.24 6.93 -59.60
N GLU A 183 3.83 6.03 -60.39
CA GLU A 183 5.25 5.96 -60.66
C GLU A 183 5.73 7.29 -61.27
N THR A 184 6.83 7.84 -60.76
CA THR A 184 7.98 8.23 -61.60
C THR A 184 9.19 8.63 -60.74
N SER A 185 10.22 7.80 -60.87
CA SER A 185 11.61 8.21 -61.13
C SER A 185 12.49 8.80 -60.01
N GLU A 186 13.31 7.91 -59.44
CA GLU A 186 14.78 8.03 -59.40
C GLU A 186 15.44 9.26 -58.73
N LEU A 187 15.45 9.35 -57.40
CA LEU A 187 16.61 9.92 -56.68
C LEU A 187 16.91 9.12 -55.41
N GLU A 188 17.68 8.06 -55.62
CA GLU A 188 18.42 7.32 -54.63
C GLU A 188 19.28 8.21 -53.70
N LYS A 189 19.41 7.75 -52.45
CA LYS A 189 20.68 7.61 -51.71
C LYS A 189 21.62 8.83 -51.61
N VAL A 190 21.33 9.79 -50.73
CA VAL A 190 22.34 10.59 -50.00
C VAL A 190 21.62 11.13 -48.75
N LEU A 191 21.79 10.68 -47.51
CA LEU A 191 22.89 10.96 -46.59
C LEU A 191 22.47 10.31 -45.24
N ILE A 192 23.08 9.20 -44.81
CA ILE A 192 24.02 9.15 -43.67
C ILE A 192 23.40 9.75 -42.39
N GLU A 193 22.94 8.90 -41.46
CA GLU A 193 23.71 8.64 -40.24
C GLU A 193 24.19 9.90 -39.53
N SER A 194 23.35 10.46 -38.67
CA SER A 194 23.84 11.24 -37.54
C SER A 194 22.98 10.99 -36.31
N ILE A 195 23.20 9.82 -35.70
CA ILE A 195 22.94 9.64 -34.27
C ILE A 195 23.98 10.49 -33.52
N PRO A 196 23.56 11.34 -32.58
CA PRO A 196 24.35 11.52 -31.37
C PRO A 196 23.58 10.97 -30.16
N LYS A 197 24.18 9.94 -29.53
CA LYS A 197 23.83 9.51 -28.18
C LYS A 197 24.42 10.48 -27.15
N LYS A 198 23.57 10.80 -26.16
CA LYS A 198 23.82 11.15 -24.75
C LYS A 198 24.36 12.55 -24.40
N LYS A 199 23.69 13.20 -23.42
CA LYS A 199 24.24 13.32 -22.05
C LYS A 199 23.20 13.72 -20.99
N ARG A 200 23.51 13.27 -19.77
CA ARG A 200 22.79 13.34 -18.49
C ARG A 200 22.63 14.79 -18.00
N GLY A 201 21.50 15.11 -17.35
CA GLY A 201 21.31 16.37 -16.63
C GLY A 201 20.11 16.37 -15.65
N ARG A 202 20.41 16.12 -14.38
CA ARG A 202 19.74 16.50 -13.10
C ARG A 202 18.33 17.13 -13.09
N LYS A 203 17.47 16.53 -12.25
CA LYS A 203 16.21 17.01 -11.61
C LYS A 203 16.08 18.53 -11.41
N ARG A 204 14.89 19.04 -11.70
CA ARG A 204 14.19 20.04 -10.88
C ARG A 204 12.77 19.54 -10.60
N GLN A 205 12.38 19.60 -9.32
CA GLN A 205 11.05 19.29 -8.82
C GLN A 205 10.14 20.49 -9.09
N GLU A 206 9.01 20.27 -9.75
CA GLU A 206 7.85 21.17 -9.66
C GLU A 206 6.70 20.36 -9.07
N ILE A 207 6.17 20.87 -7.96
CA ILE A 207 5.05 20.34 -7.20
C ILE A 207 3.82 21.00 -7.82
N ALA A 208 3.08 20.25 -8.64
CA ALA A 208 1.74 20.67 -9.06
C ALA A 208 0.73 20.16 -8.02
N ILE A 209 0.29 21.09 -7.19
CA ILE A 209 -0.91 20.97 -6.37
C ILE A 209 -2.09 21.14 -7.34
N GLU A 210 -2.91 20.11 -7.51
CA GLU A 210 -4.21 20.27 -8.14
C GLU A 210 -5.27 19.88 -7.12
N VAL A 211 -5.90 20.92 -6.56
CA VAL A 211 -7.10 20.83 -5.73
C VAL A 211 -8.32 20.97 -6.66
N ALA A 212 -9.31 20.14 -6.38
CA ALA A 212 -10.59 19.97 -7.05
C ALA A 212 -11.41 21.26 -7.31
N TYR A 213 -12.35 21.19 -8.26
CA TYR A 213 -13.79 21.36 -8.00
C TYR A 213 -14.64 20.98 -9.23
N ALA A 214 -15.57 20.02 -9.04
CA ALA A 214 -16.99 20.04 -9.44
C ALA A 214 -17.62 18.68 -9.12
#